data_AF-A0A932A141-F1
#
_entry.id   AF-A0A932A141-F1
#
_cell.length_a   1.000
_cell.length_b   1.000
_cell.length_c   1.000
_cell.angle_alpha   90.00
_cell.angle_beta   90.00
_cell.angle_gamma   90.00
#
_symmetry.space_group_name_H-M   'P 1'
#
loop_
_entity.id
_entity.type
_entity.pdbx_description
1 polymer ?
#
loop_
_entity_poly.entity_id
_entity_poly.type
_entity_poly.pdbx_seq_one_letter_code
_entity_poly.pdbx_strand_id
1 'polypeptide(L)'
;GGGGGGGGSPRETINPSTPKLLFCLKKVEPEDYKDVPKDYDARKVIDTLSGTAYNGKFEEQRGETIFHGYPADDKSSVFRPQQDMIRSEFFKIAYYATCIADTLIKEDRLDTNSAGFEDVPSDYWARTIIDVLANVEILDKVRTIQGLRLAFNEPLRSITRAEAMKIFVEIYLTAQNEKLPAFSPAKNTFSDVNAGDWFAPYVQYGQKLGISQGFKNLDFAGTNFFDPNSFIKREEAAIWLYQFFITMEGKTIEEKRGVER
;
A
#
# COMPACT_ATOMS: atom_id res chain seq x y z
N GLY A 1 -36.35 -29.13 -34.14
CA GLY A 1 -35.01 -28.56 -33.95
C GLY A 1 -35.04 -27.14 -34.45
N GLY A 2 -34.46 -26.14 -33.82
CA GLY A 2 -33.56 -26.05 -32.68
C GLY A 2 -33.18 -24.57 -32.60
N GLY A 3 -33.27 -23.98 -31.41
CA GLY A 3 -33.08 -22.54 -31.21
C GLY A 3 -31.62 -22.11 -31.33
N GLY A 4 -31.42 -20.88 -31.82
CA GLY A 4 -30.17 -20.15 -31.75
C GLY A 4 -30.38 -18.85 -30.98
N GLY A 5 -30.32 -18.94 -29.64
CA GLY A 5 -30.35 -17.78 -28.75
C GLY A 5 -28.99 -17.09 -28.75
N GLY A 6 -28.97 -15.81 -29.13
CA GLY A 6 -27.82 -14.93 -28.98
C GLY A 6 -27.54 -14.68 -27.50
N GLY A 7 -26.50 -15.30 -26.97
CA GLY A 7 -25.95 -15.01 -25.64
C GLY A 7 -24.70 -14.14 -25.79
N GLY A 8 -24.89 -12.82 -25.96
CA GLY A 8 -23.82 -11.87 -25.73
C GLY A 8 -23.51 -11.84 -24.23
N SER A 9 -22.36 -12.39 -23.82
CA SER A 9 -21.84 -12.14 -22.48
C SER A 9 -21.60 -10.64 -22.32
N PRO A 10 -22.12 -9.97 -21.28
CA PRO A 10 -21.65 -8.64 -20.95
C PRO A 10 -20.21 -8.81 -20.47
N ARG A 11 -19.23 -8.37 -21.29
CA ARG A 11 -17.95 -7.94 -20.74
C ARG A 11 -18.30 -6.82 -19.77
N GLU A 12 -18.15 -7.07 -18.47
CA GLU A 12 -18.09 -6.00 -17.48
C GLU A 12 -16.93 -5.09 -17.89
N THR A 13 -17.25 -4.05 -18.65
CA THR A 13 -16.36 -2.93 -18.89
C THR A 13 -16.24 -2.24 -17.54
N ILE A 14 -15.17 -2.56 -16.81
CA ILE A 14 -14.69 -1.73 -15.71
C ILE A 14 -14.53 -0.34 -16.31
N ASN A 15 -15.39 0.60 -15.93
CA ASN A 15 -15.30 1.99 -16.32
C ASN A 15 -13.93 2.53 -15.85
N PRO A 16 -12.94 2.78 -16.72
CA PRO A 16 -11.66 3.27 -16.30
C PRO A 16 -11.74 4.80 -16.33
N SER A 17 -12.47 5.39 -15.38
CA SER A 17 -12.08 6.72 -14.94
C SER A 17 -10.76 6.52 -14.21
N THR A 18 -9.65 6.62 -14.96
CA THR A 18 -8.30 6.47 -14.41
C THR A 18 -8.18 7.36 -13.17
N PRO A 19 -7.75 6.81 -12.03
CA PRO A 19 -7.43 7.59 -10.85
C PRO A 19 -6.63 8.85 -11.17
N LYS A 20 -7.15 10.03 -10.85
CA LYS A 20 -6.35 11.27 -10.81
C LYS A 20 -5.54 11.38 -9.52
N LEU A 21 -4.94 10.28 -9.05
CA LEU A 21 -3.85 10.40 -8.08
C LEU A 21 -2.61 10.78 -8.88
N LEU A 22 -2.29 12.07 -8.92
CA LEU A 22 -1.01 12.50 -9.47
C LEU A 22 0.08 12.06 -8.52
N PHE A 23 0.98 11.19 -9.01
CA PHE A 23 2.26 10.97 -8.36
C PHE A 23 3.06 12.26 -8.39
N CYS A 24 3.09 12.94 -7.26
CA CYS A 24 4.01 14.02 -6.91
C CYS A 24 5.43 13.46 -6.64
N LEU A 25 5.95 12.69 -7.58
CA LEU A 25 7.24 12.04 -7.49
C LEU A 25 8.17 12.62 -8.56
N LYS A 26 9.46 12.71 -8.25
CA LYS A 26 10.52 13.06 -9.20
C LYS A 26 11.57 11.97 -9.22
N LYS A 27 12.29 11.85 -10.33
CA LYS A 27 13.46 10.97 -10.42
C LYS A 27 14.67 11.60 -9.73
N VAL A 28 15.42 10.76 -9.04
CA VAL A 28 16.71 11.07 -8.42
C VAL A 28 17.65 9.89 -8.67
N GLU A 29 18.94 10.07 -8.38
CA GLU A 29 19.90 8.97 -8.44
C GLU A 29 19.50 7.88 -7.43
N PRO A 30 19.36 6.62 -7.85
CA PRO A 30 18.98 5.53 -6.97
C PRO A 30 20.11 5.18 -5.99
N GLU A 31 19.72 4.77 -4.79
CA GLU A 31 20.66 4.18 -3.82
C GLU A 31 21.10 2.79 -4.29
N ASP A 32 22.41 2.52 -4.33
CA ASP A 32 22.97 1.20 -4.62
C ASP A 32 23.13 0.39 -3.33
N TYR A 33 22.07 -0.32 -2.95
CA TYR A 33 22.06 -1.16 -1.77
C TYR A 33 22.90 -2.42 -1.97
N LYS A 34 24.03 -2.50 -1.27
CA LYS A 34 25.00 -3.61 -1.38
C LYS A 34 24.43 -4.96 -0.92
N ASP A 35 23.42 -4.94 -0.05
CA ASP A 35 22.77 -6.12 0.51
C ASP A 35 21.60 -6.64 -0.35
N VAL A 36 21.36 -6.02 -1.52
CA VAL A 36 20.40 -6.50 -2.52
C VAL A 36 21.17 -7.10 -3.69
N PRO A 37 21.23 -8.44 -3.85
CA PRO A 37 21.90 -9.08 -4.96
C PRO A 37 21.43 -8.54 -6.32
N LYS A 38 22.33 -8.51 -7.31
CA LYS A 38 22.01 -7.98 -8.64
C LYS A 38 20.99 -8.82 -9.40
N ASP A 39 20.99 -10.12 -9.13
CA ASP A 39 20.08 -11.14 -9.65
C ASP A 39 18.83 -11.31 -8.79
N TYR A 40 18.64 -10.47 -7.77
CA TYR A 40 17.45 -10.53 -6.92
C TYR A 40 16.21 -10.07 -7.68
N ASP A 41 15.16 -10.87 -7.71
CA ASP A 41 13.92 -10.58 -8.48
C ASP A 41 13.34 -9.19 -8.18
N ALA A 42 13.43 -8.75 -6.92
CA ALA A 42 12.92 -7.44 -6.49
C ALA A 42 13.88 -6.27 -6.77
N ARG A 43 15.11 -6.50 -7.24
CA ARG A 43 16.16 -5.47 -7.38
C ARG A 43 15.69 -4.29 -8.24
N LYS A 44 15.10 -4.57 -9.39
CA LYS A 44 14.57 -3.53 -10.31
C LYS A 44 13.51 -2.66 -9.65
N VAL A 45 12.65 -3.26 -8.82
CA VAL A 45 11.63 -2.52 -8.07
C VAL A 45 12.29 -1.63 -7.02
N ILE A 46 13.22 -2.19 -6.25
CA ILE A 46 13.95 -1.46 -5.20
C ILE A 46 14.70 -0.26 -5.79
N ASP A 47 15.46 -0.46 -6.88
CA ASP A 47 16.18 0.62 -7.57
C ASP A 47 15.22 1.67 -8.12
N THR A 48 14.05 1.25 -8.63
CA THR A 48 13.03 2.19 -9.13
C THR A 48 12.50 3.08 -8.01
N LEU A 49 12.22 2.50 -6.85
CA LEU A 49 11.67 3.23 -5.70
C LEU A 49 12.75 4.08 -4.99
N SER A 50 13.98 3.59 -4.86
CA SER A 50 15.09 4.37 -4.29
C SER A 50 15.48 5.55 -5.19
N GLY A 51 15.38 5.40 -6.51
CA GLY A 51 15.55 6.47 -7.50
C GLY A 51 14.35 7.41 -7.65
N THR A 52 13.42 7.40 -6.68
CA THR A 52 12.22 8.22 -6.71
C THR A 52 12.06 9.00 -5.41
N ALA A 53 11.91 10.32 -5.53
CA ALA A 53 11.79 11.24 -4.41
C ALA A 53 10.45 11.96 -4.40
N TYR A 54 9.99 12.33 -3.20
CA TYR A 54 8.79 13.13 -3.02
C TYR A 54 8.99 14.54 -3.58
N ASN A 55 7.99 15.03 -4.30
CA ASN A 55 7.94 16.33 -4.95
C ASN A 55 6.56 17.00 -4.78
N GLY A 56 5.81 16.59 -3.75
CA GLY A 56 4.52 17.19 -3.44
C GLY A 56 4.64 18.50 -2.66
N LYS A 57 3.49 19.08 -2.32
CA LYS A 57 3.43 20.40 -1.69
C LYS A 57 3.91 20.39 -0.24
N PHE A 58 3.84 19.25 0.45
CA PHE A 58 4.22 19.15 1.85
C PHE A 58 5.74 19.31 2.04
N GLU A 59 6.19 20.41 2.66
CA GLU A 59 7.60 20.80 2.61
C GLU A 59 8.53 19.92 3.44
N GLU A 60 8.05 19.35 4.55
CA GLU A 60 8.88 18.62 5.53
C GLU A 60 9.68 17.47 4.91
N GLN A 61 9.22 16.89 3.80
CA GLN A 61 9.82 15.72 3.16
C GLN A 61 10.10 15.94 1.66
N ARG A 62 10.02 17.19 1.18
CA ARG A 62 10.25 17.50 -0.24
C ARG A 62 11.70 17.20 -0.63
N GLY A 63 11.87 16.33 -1.62
CA GLY A 63 13.17 15.92 -2.13
C GLY A 63 13.75 14.66 -1.49
N GLU A 64 13.13 14.12 -0.44
CA GLU A 64 13.52 12.85 0.16
C GLU A 64 13.10 11.66 -0.71
N THR A 65 13.93 10.62 -0.75
CA THR A 65 13.58 9.34 -1.40
C THR A 65 12.39 8.70 -0.66
N ILE A 66 11.46 8.09 -1.40
CA ILE A 66 10.26 7.52 -0.75
C ILE A 66 10.56 6.26 0.05
N PHE A 67 11.64 5.55 -0.29
CA PHE A 67 12.04 4.29 0.32
C PHE A 67 13.51 4.35 0.73
N HIS A 68 13.76 4.64 2.01
CA HIS A 68 15.11 4.77 2.56
C HIS A 68 15.65 3.42 3.05
N GLY A 69 16.94 3.20 2.87
CA GLY A 69 17.68 2.15 3.56
C GLY A 69 17.99 2.53 5.00
N TYR A 70 18.48 1.55 5.75
CA TYR A 70 19.01 1.77 7.09
C TYR A 70 20.49 2.09 7.04
N PRO A 71 21.00 2.95 7.94
CA PRO A 71 22.43 3.18 8.03
C PRO A 71 23.17 1.88 8.38
N ALA A 72 24.31 1.66 7.72
CA ALA A 72 25.27 0.62 8.01
C ALA A 72 26.55 1.19 8.63
N ASP A 73 27.37 0.32 9.23
CA ASP A 73 28.59 0.71 9.95
C ASP A 73 29.61 1.44 9.06
N ASP A 74 29.63 1.11 7.75
CA ASP A 74 30.51 1.74 6.76
C ASP A 74 29.96 3.08 6.22
N LYS A 75 28.93 3.64 6.88
CA LYS A 75 28.19 4.84 6.48
C LYS A 75 27.42 4.70 5.15
N SER A 76 27.34 3.51 4.57
CA SER A 76 26.42 3.24 3.47
C SER A 76 25.02 2.95 4.00
N SER A 77 24.04 2.88 3.10
CA SER A 77 22.69 2.42 3.40
C SER A 77 22.53 0.95 2.99
N VAL A 78 21.74 0.19 3.76
CA VAL A 78 21.33 -1.18 3.45
C VAL A 78 19.81 -1.28 3.35
N PHE A 79 19.30 -2.06 2.40
CA PHE A 79 17.87 -2.18 2.16
C PHE A 79 17.17 -3.09 3.16
N ARG A 80 17.80 -4.19 3.56
CA ARG A 80 17.30 -5.28 4.41
C ARG A 80 16.00 -5.91 3.91
N PRO A 81 16.02 -6.62 2.76
CA PRO A 81 14.82 -7.13 2.09
C PRO A 81 13.90 -7.98 2.98
N GLN A 82 14.50 -8.83 3.81
CA GLN A 82 13.83 -9.82 4.67
C GLN A 82 13.41 -9.27 6.05
N GLN A 83 13.71 -8.01 6.34
CA GLN A 83 13.30 -7.39 7.60
C GLN A 83 11.81 -7.06 7.57
N ASP A 84 11.12 -7.30 8.69
CA ASP A 84 9.73 -6.86 8.87
C ASP A 84 9.67 -5.33 8.88
N MET A 85 8.62 -4.79 8.27
CA MET A 85 8.40 -3.34 8.25
C MET A 85 7.72 -2.83 9.50
N ILE A 86 8.26 -1.76 10.08
CA ILE A 86 7.61 -1.02 11.16
C ILE A 86 6.40 -0.24 10.60
N ARG A 87 5.31 -0.20 11.35
CA ARG A 87 4.05 0.49 10.97
C ARG A 87 4.27 1.93 10.54
N SER A 88 4.97 2.74 11.32
CA SER A 88 5.20 4.15 10.96
C SER A 88 6.07 4.32 9.71
N GLU A 89 7.03 3.42 9.46
CA GLU A 89 7.80 3.44 8.21
C GLU A 89 6.88 3.17 7.01
N PHE A 90 5.98 2.20 7.13
CA PHE A 90 4.99 1.91 6.10
C PHE A 90 4.03 3.08 5.89
N PHE A 91 3.60 3.76 6.96
CA PHE A 91 2.74 4.94 6.85
C PHE A 91 3.44 6.08 6.12
N LYS A 92 4.73 6.34 6.41
CA LYS A 92 5.55 7.32 5.68
C LYS A 92 5.53 7.03 4.18
N ILE A 93 5.83 5.78 3.81
CA ILE A 93 5.85 5.34 2.42
C ILE A 93 4.46 5.55 1.81
N ALA A 94 3.42 4.97 2.40
CA ALA A 94 2.07 5.06 1.87
C ALA A 94 1.60 6.52 1.71
N TYR A 95 1.91 7.40 2.66
CA TYR A 95 1.52 8.81 2.63
C TYR A 95 2.24 9.61 1.55
N TYR A 96 3.57 9.58 1.51
CA TYR A 96 4.35 10.40 0.57
C TYR A 96 4.39 9.81 -0.84
N ALA A 97 4.51 8.50 -0.95
CA ALA A 97 4.62 7.83 -2.24
C ALA A 97 3.34 7.98 -3.08
N THR A 98 2.17 8.07 -2.44
CA THR A 98 0.87 8.17 -3.11
C THR A 98 0.37 9.60 -3.25
N CYS A 99 1.05 10.59 -2.64
CA CYS A 99 0.66 12.00 -2.73
C CYS A 99 -0.76 12.28 -2.24
N ILE A 100 -1.25 11.43 -1.34
CA ILE A 100 -2.57 11.57 -0.73
C ILE A 100 -2.71 12.94 -0.05
N ALA A 101 -1.64 13.48 0.52
CA ALA A 101 -1.58 14.82 1.07
C ALA A 101 -2.03 15.91 0.07
N ASP A 102 -1.51 15.87 -1.16
CA ASP A 102 -1.84 16.87 -2.18
C ASP A 102 -3.29 16.75 -2.65
N THR A 103 -3.83 15.52 -2.70
CA THR A 103 -5.25 15.26 -2.96
C THR A 103 -6.12 15.85 -1.85
N LEU A 104 -5.79 15.57 -0.59
CA LEU A 104 -6.52 16.09 0.57
C LEU A 104 -6.46 17.62 0.65
N ILE A 105 -5.33 18.24 0.32
CA ILE A 105 -5.20 19.71 0.26
C ILE A 105 -6.12 20.30 -0.81
N LYS A 106 -6.17 19.71 -2.01
CA LYS A 106 -7.01 20.22 -3.12
C LYS A 106 -8.50 20.15 -2.79
N GLU A 107 -8.89 19.17 -1.99
CA GLU A 107 -10.28 18.94 -1.60
C GLU A 107 -10.66 19.61 -0.27
N ASP A 108 -9.75 20.36 0.36
CA ASP A 108 -9.95 20.98 1.68
C ASP A 108 -10.29 19.95 2.78
N ARG A 109 -9.67 18.78 2.71
CA ARG A 109 -9.88 17.61 3.61
C ARG A 109 -8.65 17.27 4.46
N LEU A 110 -7.57 18.03 4.35
CA LEU A 110 -6.37 17.77 5.15
C LEU A 110 -6.61 18.22 6.60
N ASP A 111 -6.60 17.26 7.53
CA ASP A 111 -6.70 17.53 8.97
C ASP A 111 -5.47 16.99 9.69
N THR A 112 -4.67 17.91 10.24
CA THR A 112 -3.42 17.63 10.97
C THR A 112 -3.61 17.69 12.49
N ASN A 113 -4.85 17.88 12.97
CA ASN A 113 -5.11 17.87 14.41
C ASN A 113 -4.79 16.50 14.99
N SER A 114 -4.31 16.50 16.24
CA SER A 114 -4.05 15.29 16.99
C SER A 114 -5.26 14.34 16.95
N ALA A 115 -5.06 13.13 16.43
CA ALA A 115 -6.07 12.07 16.43
C ALA A 115 -6.28 11.44 17.82
N GLY A 116 -5.45 11.81 18.80
CA GLY A 116 -5.63 11.45 20.21
C GLY A 116 -5.04 10.10 20.60
N PHE A 117 -4.10 9.57 19.82
CA PHE A 117 -3.38 8.34 20.18
C PHE A 117 -2.48 8.58 21.40
N GLU A 118 -2.65 7.75 22.43
CA GLU A 118 -1.95 7.88 23.71
C GLU A 118 -0.47 7.44 23.63
N ASP A 119 -0.18 6.49 22.75
CA ASP A 119 1.15 5.91 22.53
C ASP A 119 1.98 6.60 21.45
N VAL A 120 1.50 7.74 20.93
CA VAL A 120 2.23 8.55 19.95
C VAL A 120 2.61 9.87 20.61
N PRO A 121 3.89 10.06 20.99
CA PRO A 121 4.39 11.35 21.49
C PRO A 121 4.15 12.51 20.51
N SER A 122 4.07 13.74 21.00
CA SER A 122 3.85 14.93 20.15
C SER A 122 5.05 15.25 19.25
N ASP A 123 6.25 14.85 19.66
CA ASP A 123 7.51 15.01 18.94
C ASP A 123 7.91 13.76 18.14
N TYR A 124 7.03 12.75 18.08
CA TYR A 124 7.28 11.58 17.26
C TYR A 124 7.31 11.95 15.78
N TRP A 125 8.37 11.55 15.07
CA TRP A 125 8.62 11.97 13.68
C TRP A 125 7.46 11.68 12.71
N ALA A 126 6.67 10.62 12.95
CA ALA A 126 5.52 10.27 12.11
C ALA A 126 4.19 10.81 12.65
N ARG A 127 4.19 11.66 13.69
CA ARG A 127 2.98 12.11 14.40
C ARG A 127 1.96 12.72 13.43
N THR A 128 2.37 13.72 12.66
CA THR A 128 1.50 14.40 11.69
C THR A 128 0.94 13.42 10.66
N ILE A 129 1.75 12.45 10.20
CA ILE A 129 1.32 11.44 9.21
C ILE A 129 0.25 10.53 9.81
N ILE A 130 0.48 10.03 11.02
CA ILE A 130 -0.47 9.19 11.76
C ILE A 130 -1.78 9.94 11.97
N ASP A 131 -1.70 11.19 12.43
CA ASP A 131 -2.87 12.04 12.67
C ASP A 131 -3.69 12.24 11.40
N VAL A 132 -3.04 12.63 10.29
CA VAL A 132 -3.73 12.81 9.00
C VAL A 132 -4.38 11.52 8.53
N LEU A 133 -3.64 10.41 8.46
CA LEU A 133 -4.18 9.14 7.97
C LEU A 133 -5.33 8.63 8.84
N ALA A 134 -5.29 8.88 10.15
CA ALA A 134 -6.38 8.55 11.04
C ALA A 134 -7.58 9.50 10.84
N ASN A 135 -7.34 10.81 10.69
CA ASN A 135 -8.39 11.82 10.50
C ASN A 135 -9.20 11.61 9.23
N VAL A 136 -8.60 11.05 8.20
CA VAL A 136 -9.28 10.67 6.95
C VAL A 136 -9.71 9.21 6.89
N GLU A 137 -9.70 8.51 8.03
CA GLU A 137 -10.21 7.14 8.22
C GLU A 137 -9.43 6.04 7.45
N ILE A 138 -8.21 6.33 6.98
CA ILE A 138 -7.30 5.30 6.45
C ILE A 138 -6.76 4.42 7.59
N LEU A 139 -6.46 5.04 8.74
CA LEU A 139 -6.12 4.34 9.99
C LEU A 139 -7.30 4.38 10.96
N ASP A 140 -7.55 3.25 11.63
CA ASP A 140 -8.59 3.18 12.65
C ASP A 140 -8.15 3.95 13.91
N LYS A 141 -8.98 4.91 14.35
CA LYS A 141 -8.71 5.75 15.54
C LYS A 141 -8.94 5.07 16.88
N VAL A 142 -9.87 4.11 16.96
CA VAL A 142 -10.42 3.68 18.26
C VAL A 142 -10.53 2.16 18.33
N ARG A 143 -10.01 1.59 19.43
CA ARG A 143 -10.42 0.27 19.91
C ARG A 143 -11.16 0.46 21.23
N THR A 144 -12.38 -0.06 21.33
CA THR A 144 -13.06 -0.15 22.62
C THR A 144 -12.66 -1.46 23.28
N ILE A 145 -11.92 -1.39 24.39
CA ILE A 145 -11.54 -2.58 25.16
C ILE A 145 -12.29 -2.51 26.49
N GLN A 146 -13.19 -3.47 26.72
CA GLN A 146 -13.95 -3.58 27.98
C GLN A 146 -14.73 -2.30 28.37
N GLY A 147 -15.23 -1.54 27.39
CA GLY A 147 -15.96 -0.29 27.62
C GLY A 147 -15.08 0.93 27.86
N LEU A 148 -13.75 0.77 27.93
CA LEU A 148 -12.80 1.87 27.94
C LEU A 148 -12.42 2.22 26.49
N ARG A 149 -12.59 3.48 26.13
CA ARG A 149 -12.20 3.99 24.81
C ARG A 149 -10.74 4.42 24.87
N LEU A 150 -9.84 3.52 24.48
CA LEU A 150 -8.41 3.82 24.33
C LEU A 150 -8.06 3.92 22.85
N ALA A 151 -7.16 4.84 22.52
CA ALA A 151 -6.64 5.01 21.17
C ALA A 151 -5.14 4.69 21.18
N PHE A 152 -4.78 3.51 20.66
CA PHE A 152 -3.40 3.10 20.46
C PHE A 152 -3.14 2.88 18.96
N ASN A 153 -2.01 3.39 18.48
CA ASN A 153 -1.59 3.24 17.09
C ASN A 153 -0.56 2.10 16.90
N GLU A 154 0.25 1.85 17.93
CA GLU A 154 1.41 0.96 17.97
C GLU A 154 2.46 1.30 16.89
N PRO A 155 2.98 2.54 16.85
CA PRO A 155 3.76 3.03 15.72
C PRO A 155 5.06 2.24 15.44
N LEU A 156 5.64 1.65 16.49
CA LEU A 156 6.89 0.88 16.44
C LEU A 156 6.70 -0.63 16.22
N ARG A 157 5.47 -1.14 16.20
CA ARG A 157 5.21 -2.56 15.92
C ARG A 157 5.40 -2.85 14.42
N SER A 158 5.83 -4.06 14.07
CA SER A 158 5.78 -4.54 12.69
C SER A 158 4.35 -4.55 12.15
N ILE A 159 4.13 -4.11 10.91
CA ILE A 159 2.80 -4.08 10.29
C ILE A 159 2.44 -5.43 9.67
N THR A 160 1.20 -5.89 9.87
CA THR A 160 0.75 -7.13 9.21
C THR A 160 0.40 -6.88 7.74
N ARG A 161 0.40 -7.96 6.94
CA ARG A 161 -0.03 -7.91 5.53
C ARG A 161 -1.46 -7.43 5.36
N ALA A 162 -2.38 -7.83 6.25
CA ALA A 162 -3.76 -7.33 6.24
C ALA A 162 -3.84 -5.81 6.49
N GLU A 163 -3.07 -5.30 7.45
CA GLU A 163 -3.02 -3.87 7.76
C GLU A 163 -2.42 -3.06 6.61
N ALA A 164 -1.31 -3.54 6.04
CA ALA A 164 -0.68 -2.93 4.88
C ALA A 164 -1.63 -2.88 3.67
N MET A 165 -2.36 -3.97 3.40
CA MET A 165 -3.32 -4.03 2.30
C MET A 165 -4.49 -3.06 2.50
N LYS A 166 -5.04 -3.00 3.71
CA LYS A 166 -6.09 -2.03 4.06
C LYS A 166 -5.63 -0.61 3.73
N ILE A 167 -4.43 -0.22 4.14
CA ILE A 167 -3.93 1.15 3.91
C ILE A 167 -3.83 1.47 2.43
N PHE A 168 -3.25 0.59 1.61
CA PHE A 168 -3.19 0.83 0.16
C PHE A 168 -4.58 0.95 -0.45
N VAL A 169 -5.51 0.06 -0.09
CA VAL A 169 -6.88 0.11 -0.61
C VAL A 169 -7.62 1.36 -0.15
N GLU A 170 -7.51 1.77 1.11
CA GLU A 170 -8.16 2.99 1.61
C GLU A 170 -7.58 4.25 0.94
N ILE A 171 -6.27 4.29 0.67
CA ILE A 171 -5.66 5.37 -0.11
C ILE A 171 -6.23 5.41 -1.53
N TYR A 172 -6.33 4.25 -2.20
CA TYR A 172 -6.93 4.15 -3.53
C TYR A 172 -8.36 4.72 -3.51
N LEU A 173 -9.18 4.24 -2.58
CA LEU A 173 -10.60 4.62 -2.47
C LEU A 173 -10.75 6.10 -2.13
N THR A 174 -9.94 6.61 -1.20
CA THR A 174 -9.90 8.04 -0.85
C THR A 174 -9.56 8.88 -2.07
N ALA A 175 -8.57 8.47 -2.86
CA ALA A 175 -8.16 9.15 -4.09
C ALA A 175 -9.22 9.09 -5.20
N GLN A 176 -10.06 8.04 -5.20
CA GLN A 176 -11.18 7.90 -6.14
C GLN A 176 -12.47 8.54 -5.65
N ASN A 177 -12.49 8.99 -4.39
CA ASN A 177 -13.73 9.32 -3.70
C ASN A 177 -14.77 8.17 -3.80
N GLU A 178 -14.28 6.94 -3.66
CA GLU A 178 -15.06 5.69 -3.70
C GLU A 178 -15.18 5.07 -2.32
N LYS A 179 -16.08 4.09 -2.18
CA LYS A 179 -16.24 3.30 -0.95
C LYS A 179 -15.81 1.86 -1.20
N LEU A 180 -15.29 1.23 -0.15
CA LEU A 180 -14.91 -0.19 -0.20
C LEU A 180 -16.13 -1.05 -0.56
N PRO A 181 -16.06 -1.85 -1.64
CA PRO A 181 -17.12 -2.79 -1.96
C PRO A 181 -17.24 -3.89 -0.90
N ALA A 182 -18.46 -4.39 -0.69
CA ALA A 182 -18.69 -5.53 0.19
C ALA A 182 -17.90 -6.77 -0.28
N PHE A 183 -17.47 -7.59 0.68
CA PHE A 183 -16.84 -8.87 0.41
C PHE A 183 -17.79 -9.81 -0.34
N SER A 184 -17.26 -10.57 -1.30
CA SER A 184 -18.02 -11.53 -2.09
C SER A 184 -17.32 -12.88 -2.02
N PRO A 185 -17.86 -13.87 -1.28
CA PRO A 185 -17.24 -15.19 -1.16
C PRO A 185 -16.93 -15.86 -2.50
N ALA A 186 -17.75 -15.61 -3.53
CA ALA A 186 -17.56 -16.15 -4.88
C ALA A 186 -16.37 -15.55 -5.63
N LYS A 187 -15.87 -14.37 -5.21
CA LYS A 187 -14.70 -13.70 -5.80
C LYS A 187 -13.44 -13.91 -4.96
N ASN A 188 -13.56 -14.48 -3.76
CA ASN A 188 -12.42 -14.77 -2.91
C ASN A 188 -11.66 -15.99 -3.44
N THR A 189 -10.34 -15.86 -3.53
CA THR A 189 -9.46 -16.93 -4.00
C THR A 189 -8.50 -17.43 -2.91
N PHE A 190 -8.48 -16.77 -1.75
CA PHE A 190 -7.62 -17.11 -0.62
C PHE A 190 -8.36 -17.96 0.40
N SER A 191 -7.79 -19.13 0.71
CA SER A 191 -8.34 -20.12 1.63
C SER A 191 -8.28 -19.69 3.10
N ASP A 192 -7.45 -18.71 3.42
CA ASP A 192 -7.19 -18.17 4.76
C ASP A 192 -7.77 -16.76 4.97
N VAL A 193 -8.70 -16.36 4.10
CA VAL A 193 -9.47 -15.11 4.19
C VAL A 193 -10.96 -15.47 4.25
N ASN A 194 -11.56 -15.30 5.42
CA ASN A 194 -12.96 -15.64 5.66
C ASN A 194 -13.86 -14.40 5.58
N ALA A 195 -15.14 -14.57 5.22
CA ALA A 195 -16.07 -13.47 5.03
C ALA A 195 -16.28 -12.58 6.27
N GLY A 196 -16.05 -13.11 7.47
CA GLY A 196 -16.18 -12.38 8.74
C GLY A 196 -14.91 -11.63 9.17
N ASP A 197 -13.80 -11.82 8.48
CA ASP A 197 -12.55 -11.15 8.83
C ASP A 197 -12.64 -9.68 8.42
N TRP A 198 -12.25 -8.78 9.34
CA TRP A 198 -12.30 -7.32 9.09
C TRP A 198 -11.50 -6.92 7.84
N PHE A 199 -10.46 -7.67 7.50
CA PHE A 199 -9.59 -7.42 6.36
C PHE A 199 -10.10 -8.04 5.05
N ALA A 200 -11.09 -8.95 5.08
CA ALA A 200 -11.52 -9.69 3.91
C ALA A 200 -11.91 -8.83 2.70
N PRO A 201 -12.74 -7.76 2.83
CA PRO A 201 -13.06 -6.91 1.68
C PRO A 201 -11.83 -6.18 1.13
N TYR A 202 -10.88 -5.78 1.99
CA TYR A 202 -9.65 -5.13 1.59
C TYR A 202 -8.73 -6.07 0.81
N VAL A 203 -8.54 -7.30 1.29
CA VAL A 203 -7.72 -8.30 0.61
C VAL A 203 -8.30 -8.65 -0.76
N GLN A 204 -9.60 -8.89 -0.84
CA GLN A 204 -10.28 -9.15 -2.10
C GLN A 204 -10.15 -7.96 -3.07
N TYR A 205 -10.31 -6.73 -2.59
CA TYR A 205 -10.20 -5.55 -3.43
C TYR A 205 -8.76 -5.29 -3.88
N GLY A 206 -7.79 -5.47 -2.98
CA GLY A 206 -6.36 -5.38 -3.30
C GLY A 206 -5.92 -6.41 -4.34
N GLN A 207 -6.49 -7.62 -4.30
CA GLN A 207 -6.30 -8.61 -5.35
C GLN A 207 -6.87 -8.15 -6.69
N LYS A 208 -8.09 -7.58 -6.69
CA LYS A 208 -8.72 -7.02 -7.90
C LYS A 208 -7.88 -5.89 -8.51
N LEU A 209 -7.32 -5.01 -7.66
CA LEU A 209 -6.40 -3.95 -8.08
C LEU A 209 -5.05 -4.50 -8.57
N GLY A 210 -4.72 -5.74 -8.20
CA GLY A 210 -3.45 -6.36 -8.51
C GLY A 210 -2.28 -5.73 -7.73
N ILE A 211 -2.54 -5.37 -6.47
CA ILE A 211 -1.53 -4.94 -5.48
C ILE A 211 -0.82 -6.15 -4.85
N SER A 212 -1.54 -7.28 -4.75
CA SER A 212 -0.99 -8.57 -4.37
C SER A 212 -1.84 -9.69 -4.96
N GLN A 213 -1.22 -10.85 -5.22
CA GLN A 213 -1.90 -12.08 -5.63
C GLN A 213 -1.71 -13.19 -4.58
N GLY A 214 -1.43 -12.83 -3.32
CA GLY A 214 -0.99 -13.77 -2.28
C GLY A 214 0.50 -14.08 -2.42
N PHE A 215 0.96 -15.16 -1.78
CA PHE A 215 2.33 -15.62 -2.01
C PHE A 215 2.48 -16.12 -3.44
N LYS A 216 3.62 -15.85 -4.07
CA LYS A 216 3.95 -16.43 -5.38
C LYS A 216 4.54 -17.83 -5.16
N ASN A 217 4.12 -18.81 -5.97
CA ASN A 217 4.88 -20.06 -6.11
C ASN A 217 6.04 -19.87 -7.09
N LEU A 218 6.89 -20.89 -7.28
CA LEU A 218 8.06 -20.82 -8.17
C LEU A 218 7.73 -20.46 -9.63
N ASP A 219 6.48 -20.65 -10.06
CA ASP A 219 5.99 -20.32 -11.40
C ASP A 219 5.38 -18.90 -11.48
N PHE A 220 5.60 -18.08 -10.45
CA PHE A 220 5.06 -16.72 -10.31
C PHE A 220 3.52 -16.61 -10.36
N ALA A 221 2.82 -17.75 -10.25
CA ALA A 221 1.38 -17.77 -10.05
C ALA A 221 1.08 -17.47 -8.57
N GLY A 222 0.05 -16.67 -8.33
CA GLY A 222 -0.46 -16.46 -6.98
C GLY A 222 -0.92 -17.78 -6.36
N THR A 223 -0.62 -17.97 -5.09
CA THR A 223 -1.14 -19.07 -4.28
C THR A 223 -2.55 -18.76 -3.81
N ASN A 224 -3.25 -19.77 -3.29
CA ASN A 224 -4.53 -19.60 -2.59
C ASN A 224 -4.33 -19.20 -1.11
N PHE A 225 -3.21 -18.57 -0.76
CA PHE A 225 -2.89 -18.16 0.62
C PHE A 225 -2.42 -16.71 0.65
N PHE A 226 -3.06 -15.90 1.50
CA PHE A 226 -2.71 -14.49 1.67
C PHE A 226 -1.85 -14.22 2.90
N ASP A 227 -1.93 -15.03 3.93
CA ASP A 227 -1.34 -14.88 5.27
C ASP A 227 -1.57 -13.50 5.89
N PRO A 228 -2.81 -13.17 6.25
CA PRO A 228 -3.16 -11.81 6.70
C PRO A 228 -2.45 -11.36 7.98
N ASN A 229 -2.00 -12.31 8.81
CA ASN A 229 -1.46 -12.04 10.14
C ASN A 229 0.07 -11.98 10.19
N SER A 230 0.78 -12.47 9.16
CA SER A 230 2.23 -12.31 9.12
C SER A 230 2.63 -10.86 8.83
N PHE A 231 3.83 -10.50 9.28
CA PHE A 231 4.39 -9.18 9.06
C PHE A 231 4.88 -9.04 7.62
N ILE A 232 4.61 -7.90 7.01
CA ILE A 232 5.08 -7.63 5.65
C ILE A 232 6.60 -7.39 5.69
N LYS A 233 7.31 -8.03 4.76
CA LYS A 233 8.75 -7.79 4.55
C LYS A 233 8.96 -6.50 3.78
N ARG A 234 10.12 -5.86 3.96
CA ARG A 234 10.48 -4.61 3.25
C ARG A 234 10.45 -4.76 1.73
N GLU A 235 10.95 -5.87 1.21
CA GLU A 235 10.87 -6.16 -0.22
C GLU A 235 9.44 -6.30 -0.73
N GLU A 236 8.57 -6.91 0.08
CA GLU A 236 7.21 -7.15 -0.33
C GLU A 236 6.42 -5.84 -0.34
N ALA A 237 6.62 -4.98 0.65
CA ALA A 237 6.04 -3.66 0.65
C ALA A 237 6.53 -2.81 -0.54
N ALA A 238 7.80 -2.93 -0.93
CA ALA A 238 8.32 -2.31 -2.16
C ALA A 238 7.60 -2.84 -3.41
N ILE A 239 7.43 -4.15 -3.53
CA ILE A 239 6.68 -4.77 -4.64
C ILE A 239 5.23 -4.30 -4.65
N TRP A 240 4.53 -4.31 -3.51
CA TRP A 240 3.14 -3.88 -3.40
C TRP A 240 2.97 -2.40 -3.74
N LEU A 241 3.89 -1.53 -3.28
CA LEU A 241 3.89 -0.11 -3.64
C LEU A 241 4.10 0.09 -5.14
N TYR A 242 5.03 -0.65 -5.74
CA TYR A 242 5.26 -0.57 -7.18
C TYR A 242 4.06 -1.05 -7.99
N GLN A 243 3.42 -2.15 -7.57
CA GLN A 243 2.20 -2.65 -8.18
C GLN A 243 1.03 -1.67 -8.00
N PHE A 244 0.94 -1.02 -6.83
CA PHE A 244 0.01 0.06 -6.57
C PHE A 244 0.20 1.20 -7.58
N PHE A 245 1.43 1.67 -7.78
CA PHE A 245 1.74 2.71 -8.77
C PHE A 245 1.31 2.35 -10.18
N ILE A 246 1.64 1.15 -10.63
CA ILE A 246 1.23 0.68 -11.96
C ILE A 246 -0.30 0.66 -12.09
N THR A 247 -1.01 0.24 -11.04
CA THR A 247 -2.49 0.24 -11.01
C THR A 247 -3.05 1.64 -11.21
N MET A 248 -2.49 2.62 -10.50
CA MET A 248 -2.95 4.01 -10.54
C MET A 248 -2.65 4.71 -11.86
N GLU A 249 -1.57 4.32 -12.54
CA GLU A 249 -1.27 4.78 -13.91
C GLU A 249 -2.25 4.21 -14.95
N GLY A 250 -3.19 3.35 -14.56
CA GLY A 250 -4.18 2.75 -15.46
C GLY A 250 -3.66 1.57 -16.27
N LYS A 251 -2.48 1.02 -15.93
CA LYS A 251 -1.91 -0.14 -16.59
C LYS A 251 -2.55 -1.44 -16.08
N THR A 252 -2.92 -2.30 -17.02
CA THR A 252 -3.55 -3.60 -16.81
C THR A 252 -2.60 -4.62 -16.17
N ILE A 253 -3.14 -5.71 -15.62
CA ILE A 253 -2.34 -6.84 -15.07
C ILE A 253 -1.47 -7.50 -16.15
N GLU A 254 -1.88 -7.47 -17.42
CA GLU A 254 -1.08 -8.00 -18.53
C GLU A 254 0.13 -7.10 -18.84
N GLU A 255 -0.05 -5.78 -18.77
CA GLU A 255 1.05 -4.79 -18.90
C GLU A 255 2.01 -4.86 -17.71
N LYS A 256 1.53 -5.19 -16.51
CA LYS A 256 2.35 -5.45 -15.31
C LYS A 256 3.32 -6.63 -15.50
N ARG A 257 2.86 -7.73 -16.12
CA ARG A 257 3.66 -8.95 -16.35
C ARG A 257 4.76 -8.79 -17.40
N GLY A 258 4.69 -7.75 -18.25
CA GLY A 258 5.70 -7.44 -19.27
C GLY A 258 6.92 -6.70 -18.74
N VAL A 259 6.84 -6.12 -17.53
CA VAL A 259 7.96 -5.38 -16.90
C VAL A 259 8.81 -6.29 -15.99
N GLU A 260 8.26 -7.43 -15.58
CA GLU A 260 8.94 -8.49 -14.81
C GLU A 260 9.76 -9.46 -15.70
N ARG A 261 9.80 -9.26 -17.04
CA ARG A 261 10.71 -9.98 -17.97
C ARG A 261 11.87 -9.12 -18.43
#